data_AF-A0A502FFL3-F1
#
_entry.id   AF-A0A502FFL3-F1
#
_cell.length_a   1.000
_cell.length_b   1.000
_cell.length_c   1.000
_cell.angle_alpha   90.00
_cell.angle_beta   90.00
_cell.angle_gamma   90.00
#
_symmetry.space_group_name_H-M   'P 1'
#
loop_
_entity.id
_entity.type
_entity.pdbx_description
1 polymer ?
#
loop_
_entity_poly.entity_id
_entity_poly.type
_entity_poly.pdbx_seq_one_letter_code
_entity_poly.pdbx_strand_id
1 'polypeptide(L)' 'MLVTDDLMPGMGGTELADALHAIKPDAPVLVISGYAESHGINPALLRLAKPLRKDELAESLSQRRG' A
#
# COMPACT_ATOMS: atom_id res chain seq x y z
N MET A 1 8.84 -4.29 5.02
CA MET A 1 7.80 -3.49 4.34
C MET A 1 7.13 -4.35 3.31
N LEU A 2 5.80 -4.32 3.24
CA LEU A 2 5.00 -4.95 2.20
C LEU A 2 4.72 -3.93 1.10
N VAL A 3 4.84 -4.34 -0.15
CA VAL A 3 4.36 -3.57 -1.31
C VAL A 3 3.34 -4.45 -2.04
N THR A 4 2.14 -3.95 -2.30
CA THR A 4 1.05 -4.75 -2.89
C THR A 4 0.21 -3.91 -3.85
N ASP A 5 -0.43 -4.59 -4.82
CA ASP A 5 -1.46 -3.97 -5.65
C ASP A 5 -2.79 -3.88 -4.90
N ASP A 6 -3.56 -2.82 -5.14
CA ASP A 6 -4.87 -2.64 -4.51
C ASP A 6 -5.91 -3.65 -5.04
N LEU A 7 -5.90 -3.88 -6.36
CA LEU A 7 -6.86 -4.76 -7.04
C LEU A 7 -6.19 -6.09 -7.37
N MET A 8 -6.41 -7.09 -6.51
CA MET A 8 -6.02 -8.48 -6.75
C MET A 8 -7.24 -9.40 -6.60
N PRO A 9 -7.34 -10.47 -7.40
CA PRO A 9 -8.40 -11.46 -7.23
C PRO A 9 -8.27 -12.18 -5.88
N GLY A 10 -9.41 -12.42 -5.22
CA GLY A 10 -9.45 -13.02 -3.89
C GLY A 10 -9.35 -11.96 -2.80
N MET A 11 -8.13 -11.51 -2.51
CA MET A 11 -7.86 -10.54 -1.44
C MET A 11 -7.15 -9.31 -2.01
N GLY A 12 -7.75 -8.13 -1.81
CA GLY A 12 -7.18 -6.86 -2.24
C GLY A 12 -5.98 -6.43 -1.41
N GLY A 13 -5.18 -5.50 -1.93
CA GLY A 13 -3.99 -5.00 -1.23
C GLY A 13 -4.31 -4.31 0.09
N THR A 14 -5.43 -3.60 0.15
CA THR A 14 -5.92 -2.95 1.37
C THR A 14 -6.36 -3.99 2.42
N GLU A 15 -7.10 -5.02 2.01
CA GLU A 15 -7.52 -6.12 2.91
C GLU A 15 -6.32 -6.92 3.44
N LEU A 16 -5.33 -7.17 2.58
CA LEU A 16 -4.06 -7.79 2.97
C LEU A 16 -3.29 -6.92 3.98
N ALA A 17 -3.30 -5.61 3.80
CA ALA A 17 -2.66 -4.67 4.72
C ALA A 17 -3.33 -4.71 6.10
N ASP A 18 -4.66 -4.69 6.15
CA ASP A 18 -5.42 -4.78 7.40
C ASP A 18 -5.19 -6.13 8.10
N ALA A 19 -5.18 -7.23 7.35
CA ALA A 19 -4.86 -8.55 7.88
C ALA A 19 -3.42 -8.63 8.43
N LEU A 20 -2.46 -7.99 7.75
CA LEU A 20 -1.08 -7.91 8.22
C LEU A 20 -0.98 -7.07 9.50
N HIS A 21 -1.69 -5.95 9.59
CA HIS A 21 -1.68 -5.08 10.77
C HIS A 21 -2.31 -5.73 12.00
N ALA A 22 -3.26 -6.65 11.82
CA ALA A 22 -3.78 -7.46 12.93
C ALA A 22 -2.70 -8.37 13.56
N ILE A 23 -1.68 -8.78 12.79
CA ILE A 23 -0.60 -9.66 13.24
C ILE A 23 0.65 -8.83 13.64
N LYS A 24 0.91 -7.76 12.90
CA LYS A 24 2.05 -6.86 13.08
C LYS A 24 1.59 -5.41 12.89
N PRO A 25 1.11 -4.74 13.95
CA PRO A 25 0.53 -3.40 13.88
C PRO A 25 1.43 -2.35 13.22
N ASP A 26 2.74 -2.42 13.47
CA ASP A 26 3.71 -1.45 12.96
C ASP A 26 4.31 -1.84 11.60
N ALA A 27 3.75 -2.85 10.92
CA ALA A 27 4.28 -3.28 9.63
C ALA A 27 4.14 -2.16 8.59
N PRO A 28 5.23 -1.71 7.95
CA PRO A 28 5.11 -0.73 6.89
C PRO A 28 4.48 -1.38 5.65
N VAL A 29 3.41 -0.78 5.12
CA VAL A 29 2.71 -1.21 3.91
C VAL A 29 2.58 -0.06 2.91
N LEU A 30 2.89 -0.36 1.65
CA LEU A 30 2.71 0.52 0.49
C LEU A 30 1.74 -0.14 -0.50
N VAL A 31 0.62 0.50 -0.78
CA VAL A 31 -0.38 -0.01 -1.74
C VAL A 31 -0.29 0.77 -3.05
N ILE A 32 -0.19 0.07 -4.17
CA ILE A 32 -0.19 0.66 -5.51
C ILE A 32 -1.60 0.53 -6.08
N SER A 33 -2.26 1.65 -6.39
CA SER A 33 -3.66 1.66 -6.86
C SER A 33 -3.81 2.38 -8.19
N GLY A 34 -4.63 1.82 -9.09
CA GLY A 34 -4.95 2.44 -10.38
C GLY A 34 -6.25 3.23 -10.41
N TYR A 35 -7.04 3.19 -9.33
CA TYR A 35 -8.33 3.88 -9.24
C TYR A 35 -8.32 4.86 -8.07
N ALA A 36 -8.79 6.08 -8.32
CA ALA A 36 -8.83 7.17 -7.33
C ALA A 36 -9.87 6.93 -6.23
N GLU A 37 -10.74 5.94 -6.39
CA GLU A 37 -11.84 5.68 -5.45
C GLU A 37 -11.66 4.30 -4.81
N SER A 38 -11.12 4.27 -3.60
CA SER A 38 -11.38 3.14 -2.71
C SER A 38 -12.30 3.64 -1.61
N HIS A 39 -13.56 3.21 -1.63
CA HIS A 39 -14.43 3.33 -0.47
C HIS A 39 -13.82 2.49 0.67
N GLY A 40 -13.69 3.06 1.88
CA GLY A 40 -13.08 2.36 3.04
C GLY A 40 -11.58 2.58 3.25
N ILE A 41 -11.08 3.79 2.96
CA ILE A 41 -9.65 4.14 3.05
C ILE A 41 -9.15 4.01 4.49
N ASN A 42 -8.22 3.10 4.74
CA ASN A 42 -7.37 3.15 5.93
C ASN A 42 -6.31 4.26 5.75
N PRO A 43 -6.41 5.41 6.45
CA PRO A 43 -5.52 6.55 6.24
C PRO A 43 -4.08 6.28 6.69
N ALA A 44 -3.83 5.18 7.40
CA ALA A 44 -2.48 4.79 7.84
C ALA A 44 -1.64 4.16 6.72
N LEU A 45 -2.25 3.81 5.58
CA LEU A 45 -1.56 3.16 4.46
C LEU A 45 -0.91 4.18 3.54
N LEU A 46 0.38 3.99 3.25
CA LEU A 46 1.03 4.72 2.16
C LEU A 46 0.50 4.19 0.83
N ARG A 47 0.24 5.08 -0.12
CA ARG A 47 -0.30 4.73 -1.43
C ARG A 47 0.43 5.44 -2.55
N LEU A 48 0.61 4.73 -3.66
CA LEU A 48 1.06 5.29 -4.92
C LEU A 48 0.01 5.05 -6.01
N ALA A 49 -0.32 6.10 -6.75
CA ALA A 49 -1.26 6.00 -7.86
C ALA A 49 -0.54 5.47 -9.12
N LYS A 50 -1.24 4.67 -9.92
CA LYS A 50 -0.80 4.31 -11.27
C LYS A 50 -1.23 5.40 -12.27
N PRO A 51 -0.45 5.66 -13.34
CA PRO A 51 0.85 5.06 -13.63
C PRO A 51 1.93 5.63 -12.72
N LEU A 52 2.69 4.76 -12.05
CA LEU A 52 3.80 5.17 -11.19
C LEU A 52 5.12 5.15 -11.95
N ARG A 53 6.02 6.06 -11.59
CA ARG A 53 7.40 6.11 -12.05
C ARG A 53 8.34 5.42 -11.05
N LYS A 54 9.55 5.08 -11.52
CA LYS A 54 10.55 4.35 -10.70
C LYS A 54 11.10 5.19 -9.56
N ASP A 55 11.25 6.50 -9.77
CA ASP A 55 11.69 7.48 -8.80
C ASP A 55 10.67 7.68 -7.68
N GLU A 56 9.37 7.78 -8.00
CA GLU A 56 8.29 7.88 -7.01
C GLU A 56 8.24 6.65 -6.09
N LEU A 57 8.44 5.46 -6.67
CA LEU A 57 8.57 4.23 -5.90
C LEU A 57 9.80 4.25 -5.01
N ALA A 58 10.97 4.61 -5.55
CA ALA A 58 12.23 4.63 -4.80
C ALA A 58 12.18 5.60 -3.61
N GLU A 59 11.56 6.77 -3.79
CA GLU A 59 11.34 7.74 -2.73
C GLU A 59 10.44 7.17 -1.62
N SER A 60 9.30 6.57 -1.97
CA SER A 60 8.38 5.96 -1.00
C SER A 60 9.04 4.83 -0.20
N LEU A 61 9.93 4.07 -0.84
CA LEU A 61 10.68 2.99 -0.18
C LEU A 61 11.79 3.51 0.75
N SER A 62 12.39 4.65 0.42
CA SER A 62 13.50 5.23 1.20
C SER A 62 13.00 5.98 2.44
N GLN A 63 11.85 6.66 2.36
CA GLN A 63 11.26 7.41 3.48
C GLN A 63 10.95 6.55 4.73
N ARG A 64 10.82 5.22 4.58
CA ARG A 64 10.55 4.28 5.68
C ARG A 64 11.77 3.49 6.16
N ARG A 65 12.95 3.78 5.60
CA ARG A 65 14.23 3.18 5.99
C ARG A 65 15.02 4.02 7.00
N GLY A 66 14.44 5.13 7.47
CA GLY A 66 14.97 6.01 8.52
C GLY A 66 14.41 5.69 9.90
#